data_AF-A0A7C1V151-F1
#
_entry.id   AF-A0A7C1V151-F1
#
_cell.length_a   1.000
_cell.length_b   1.000
_cell.length_c   1.000
_cell.angle_alpha   90.00
_cell.angle_beta   90.00
_cell.angle_gamma   90.00
#
_symmetry.space_group_name_H-M   'P 1'
#
loop_
_entity.id
_entity.type
_entity.pdbx_description
1 polymer ?
#
loop_
_entity_poly.entity_id
_entity_poly.type
_entity_poly.pdbx_seq_one_letter_code
_entity_poly.pdbx_strand_id
1 'polypeptide(L)'
;MSVRILVLLLALCLGLARPVPARALGERVVLAFYYAWYDETAWQRPLSDQPAQPYTSTDPTAIERHVRWARQAGIDGFVQSWYGPQVEG
;
A
#
# COMPACT_ATOMS: atom_id res chain seq x y z
N MET A 1 -39.10 31.39 35.55
CA MET A 1 -38.24 30.33 36.13
C MET A 1 -37.63 29.39 35.08
N SER A 2 -38.08 29.44 33.82
CA SER A 2 -37.82 28.40 32.80
C SER A 2 -36.55 28.59 31.97
N VAL A 3 -36.13 29.83 31.68
CA VAL A 3 -34.94 30.13 30.84
C VAL A 3 -33.63 29.76 31.52
N ARG A 4 -33.49 30.02 32.82
CA ARG A 4 -32.26 29.71 33.58
C ARG A 4 -32.01 28.21 33.66
N ILE A 5 -33.09 27.43 33.85
CA ILE A 5 -33.02 25.97 33.87
C ILE A 5 -32.61 25.44 32.49
N LEU A 6 -33.18 25.99 31.41
CA LEU A 6 -32.82 25.62 30.05
C LEU A 6 -31.34 25.92 29.74
N VAL A 7 -30.83 27.07 30.17
CA VAL A 7 -29.42 27.45 29.98
C VAL A 7 -28.48 26.54 30.78
N LEU A 8 -28.85 26.19 32.03
CA LEU A 8 -28.06 25.28 32.85
C LEU A 8 -28.05 23.85 32.30
N LEU A 9 -29.19 23.38 31.79
CA LEU A 9 -29.28 22.08 31.14
C LEU A 9 -28.48 22.05 29.84
N LEU A 10 -28.53 23.11 29.04
CA LEU A 10 -27.75 23.21 27.81
C LEU A 10 -26.24 23.23 28.11
N ALA A 11 -25.81 24.03 29.09
CA ALA A 11 -24.41 24.08 29.53
C ALA A 11 -23.93 22.72 30.09
N LEU A 12 -24.80 22.02 30.84
CA LEU A 12 -24.51 20.66 31.33
C LEU A 12 -24.39 19.66 30.18
N CYS A 13 -25.29 19.70 29.19
CA CYS A 13 -25.23 18.85 28.01
C CYS A 13 -23.98 19.10 27.16
N LEU A 14 -23.56 20.36 27.01
CA LEU A 14 -22.31 20.72 26.32
C LEU A 14 -21.06 20.31 27.11
N GLY A 15 -21.09 20.40 28.45
CA GLY A 15 -19.99 19.95 29.31
C GLY A 15 -19.87 18.41 29.40
N LEU A 16 -20.97 17.68 29.18
CA LEU A 16 -21.00 16.21 29.12
C LEU A 16 -20.79 15.66 27.70
N ALA A 17 -20.82 16.50 26.67
CA ALA A 17 -20.55 16.10 25.29
C ALA A 17 -19.07 15.72 25.15
N ARG A 18 -18.79 14.42 25.14
CA ARG A 18 -17.45 13.92 24.79
C ARG A 18 -17.23 14.12 23.30
N PRO A 19 -16.10 14.72 22.86
CA PRO A 19 -15.76 14.72 21.45
C PRO A 19 -15.67 13.27 20.98
N VAL A 20 -16.42 12.91 19.95
CA VAL A 20 -16.25 11.63 19.28
C VAL A 20 -14.86 11.67 18.64
N PRO A 21 -13.93 10.76 18.98
CA PRO A 21 -12.63 10.74 18.33
C PRO A 21 -12.88 10.56 16.83
N ALA A 22 -12.32 11.44 16.02
CA ALA A 22 -12.34 11.26 14.57
C ALA A 22 -11.71 9.90 14.27
N ARG A 23 -12.49 8.98 13.71
CA ARG A 23 -11.93 7.75 13.17
C ARG A 23 -11.10 8.15 11.96
N ALA A 24 -9.77 8.03 12.07
CA ALA A 24 -8.94 7.97 10.90
C ALA A 24 -9.53 6.87 9.99
N LEU A 25 -9.83 7.20 8.74
CA LEU A 25 -9.97 6.17 7.70
C LEU A 25 -8.71 5.31 7.82
N GLY A 26 -8.88 4.00 8.00
CA GLY A 26 -7.77 3.07 8.26
C GLY A 26 -6.60 3.26 7.30
N GLU A 27 -5.40 2.82 7.72
CA GLU A 27 -4.16 2.99 6.96
C GLU A 27 -4.37 2.73 5.46
N ARG A 28 -3.99 3.70 4.63
CA ARG A 28 -4.11 3.58 3.17
C ARG A 28 -3.11 2.54 2.70
N VAL A 29 -3.61 1.42 2.18
CA VAL A 29 -2.79 0.39 1.55
C VAL A 29 -2.33 0.87 0.17
N VAL A 30 -1.02 0.88 -0.06
CA VAL A 30 -0.35 1.19 -1.32
C VAL A 30 0.19 -0.11 -1.92
N LEU A 31 -0.34 -0.49 -3.09
CA LEU A 31 0.08 -1.69 -3.82
C LEU A 31 0.76 -1.31 -5.14
N ALA A 32 1.72 -2.12 -5.58
CA ALA A 32 2.39 -1.96 -6.87
C ALA A 32 2.27 -3.22 -7.75
N PHE A 33 2.10 -3.05 -9.05
CA PHE A 33 2.15 -4.17 -10.00
C PHE A 33 3.56 -4.74 -10.09
N TYR A 34 3.69 -6.07 -10.03
CA TYR A 34 4.98 -6.76 -10.06
C TYR A 34 5.00 -7.83 -11.15
N TYR A 35 6.03 -7.80 -12.00
CA TYR A 35 6.20 -8.70 -13.14
C TYR A 35 7.44 -9.57 -12.94
N ALA A 36 7.26 -10.88 -12.85
CA ALA A 36 8.32 -11.85 -12.55
C ALA A 36 8.73 -12.65 -13.80
N TRP A 37 8.89 -11.98 -14.95
CA TRP A 37 9.09 -12.62 -16.26
C TRP A 37 10.39 -12.21 -16.97
N TYR A 38 11.36 -11.63 -16.24
CA TYR A 38 12.64 -11.22 -16.82
C TYR A 38 13.66 -12.36 -16.72
N ASP A 39 14.21 -12.78 -17.85
CA ASP A 39 15.26 -13.80 -17.97
C ASP A 39 16.65 -13.18 -18.24
N GLU A 40 17.66 -14.01 -18.49
CA GLU A 40 19.04 -13.59 -18.74
C GLU A 40 19.19 -12.70 -20.00
N THR A 41 18.24 -12.78 -20.92
CA THR A 41 18.25 -12.05 -22.19
C THR A 41 17.41 -10.77 -22.14
N ALA A 42 16.61 -10.61 -21.08
CA ALA A 42 15.62 -9.56 -20.97
C ALA A 42 16.18 -8.15 -21.22
N TRP A 43 17.39 -7.88 -20.74
CA TRP A 43 18.05 -6.57 -20.80
C TRP A 43 18.92 -6.36 -22.05
N GLN A 44 19.02 -7.37 -22.91
CA GLN A 44 19.68 -7.26 -24.22
C GLN A 44 18.72 -6.71 -25.29
N ARG A 45 17.42 -6.66 -24.98
CA ARG A 45 16.38 -6.12 -25.86
C ARG A 45 16.51 -4.61 -26.01
N PRO A 46 16.07 -4.02 -27.15
CA PRO A 46 16.11 -2.56 -27.37
C PRO A 46 15.03 -1.86 -26.53
N LEU A 47 15.28 -1.73 -25.23
CA LEU A 47 14.42 -1.06 -24.25
C LEU A 47 14.78 0.43 -24.16
N SER A 48 13.80 1.28 -23.85
CA SER A 48 14.02 2.71 -23.65
C SER A 48 14.79 3.04 -22.37
N ASP A 49 14.82 2.12 -21.41
CA ASP A 49 15.53 2.24 -20.15
C ASP A 49 15.90 0.85 -19.61
N GLN A 50 16.80 0.80 -18.62
CA GLN A 50 17.28 -0.42 -17.98
C GLN A 50 17.38 -0.26 -16.46
N PRO A 51 17.23 -1.33 -15.67
CA PRO A 51 17.46 -1.26 -14.25
C PRO A 51 18.92 -0.92 -13.96
N ALA A 52 19.16 -0.15 -12.90
CA ALA A 52 20.51 0.18 -12.44
C ALA A 52 21.38 -1.08 -12.17
N GLN A 53 20.74 -2.20 -11.83
CA GLN A 53 21.36 -3.52 -11.69
C GLN A 53 20.52 -4.53 -12.48
N PRO A 54 21.01 -5.02 -13.64
CA PRO A 54 20.36 -6.11 -14.38
C PRO A 54 20.16 -7.35 -13.51
N TYR A 55 19.05 -8.05 -13.69
CA TYR A 55 18.66 -9.21 -12.88
C TYR A 55 17.81 -10.22 -13.67
N THR A 56 17.73 -11.45 -13.20
CA THR A 56 16.67 -12.40 -13.59
C THR A 56 15.59 -12.42 -12.52
N SER A 57 14.33 -12.60 -12.90
CA SER A 57 13.21 -12.64 -11.96
C SER A 57 13.26 -13.84 -11.01
N THR A 58 14.08 -14.83 -11.30
CA THR A 58 14.34 -16.01 -10.46
C THR A 58 15.50 -15.82 -9.48
N ASP A 59 16.28 -14.75 -9.57
CA ASP A 59 17.36 -14.46 -8.64
C ASP A 59 16.81 -14.04 -7.26
N PRO A 60 17.07 -14.81 -6.19
CA PRO A 60 16.60 -14.46 -4.84
C PRO A 60 17.16 -13.12 -4.35
N THR A 61 18.38 -12.75 -4.75
CA THR A 61 19.00 -11.48 -4.36
C THR A 61 18.25 -10.29 -4.97
N ALA A 62 17.78 -10.42 -6.21
CA ALA A 62 16.94 -9.43 -6.86
C ALA A 62 15.58 -9.30 -6.19
N ILE A 63 14.95 -10.41 -5.83
CA ILE A 63 13.66 -10.42 -5.12
C ILE A 63 13.80 -9.69 -3.78
N GLU A 64 14.82 -10.01 -2.97
CA GLU A 64 15.08 -9.33 -1.70
C GLU A 64 15.30 -7.82 -1.87
N ARG A 65 16.04 -7.44 -2.91
CA ARG A 65 16.28 -6.03 -3.24
C ARG A 65 14.98 -5.30 -3.58
N HIS A 66 14.11 -5.89 -4.40
CA HIS A 66 12.82 -5.29 -4.75
C HIS A 66 11.90 -5.13 -3.53
N VAL A 67 11.84 -6.14 -2.65
CA VAL A 67 11.07 -6.05 -1.39
C VAL A 67 11.62 -4.94 -0.49
N ARG A 68 12.94 -4.80 -0.39
CA ARG A 68 13.58 -3.73 0.39
C ARG A 68 13.25 -2.35 -0.18
N TRP A 69 13.33 -2.18 -1.49
CA TRP A 69 12.98 -0.92 -2.16
C TRP A 69 11.49 -0.56 -2.00
N ALA A 70 10.60 -1.54 -2.12
CA ALA A 70 9.18 -1.32 -1.87
C ALA A 70 8.91 -0.80 -0.46
N ARG A 71 9.52 -1.44 0.56
CA ARG A 71 9.43 -0.96 1.95
C ARG A 71 9.97 0.47 2.12
N GLN A 72 11.11 0.78 1.52
CA GLN A 72 11.70 2.12 1.57
C GLN A 72 10.83 3.18 0.86
N ALA A 73 10.04 2.77 -0.13
CA ALA A 73 9.13 3.64 -0.89
C ALA A 73 7.72 3.73 -0.28
N GLY A 74 7.42 3.04 0.83
CA GLY A 74 6.08 3.00 1.43
C GLY A 74 5.06 2.19 0.62
N ILE A 75 5.53 1.17 -0.12
CA ILE A 75 4.68 0.19 -0.79
C ILE A 75 4.44 -0.97 0.18
N ASP A 76 3.17 -1.24 0.48
CA ASP A 76 2.75 -2.25 1.45
C ASP A 76 2.74 -3.66 0.86
N GLY A 77 2.59 -3.77 -0.45
CA GLY A 77 2.57 -5.07 -1.13
C GLY A 77 2.62 -5.00 -2.64
N PHE A 78 2.72 -6.18 -3.24
CA PHE A 78 2.76 -6.36 -4.69
C PHE A 78 1.51 -7.08 -5.20
N VAL A 79 1.03 -6.64 -6.35
CA VAL A 79 0.06 -7.38 -7.19
C VAL A 79 0.85 -8.11 -8.25
N GLN A 80 1.14 -9.39 -8.02
CA GLN A 80 1.92 -10.24 -8.91
C GLN A 80 1.12 -10.58 -10.17
N SER A 81 1.68 -10.26 -11.33
CA SER A 81 1.15 -10.73 -12.61
C SER A 81 1.34 -12.24 -12.73
N TRP A 82 0.25 -12.96 -12.99
CA TRP A 82 0.24 -14.42 -12.98
C TRP A 82 -0.64 -14.97 -14.12
N TYR A 83 -0.06 -15.81 -14.96
CA TYR A 83 -0.76 -16.45 -16.09
C TYR A 83 -1.54 -17.72 -15.70
N GLY A 84 -1.33 -18.25 -14.50
CA GLY A 84 -1.80 -19.59 -14.15
C GLY A 84 -0.78 -20.69 -14.53
N PRO A 85 -0.92 -21.91 -13.99
CA PRO A 85 -0.16 -23.05 -14.49
C PRO A 85 -0.53 -23.31 -15.95
N GLN A 86 0.45 -23.58 -16.82
CA GLN A 86 0.18 -24.22 -18.11
C GLN A 86 -0.26 -25.66 -17.83
N VAL A 87 -1.56 -25.89 -17.74
CA VAL A 87 -2.11 -27.25 -17.84
C VAL A 87 -1.93 -27.69 -19.29
N GLU A 88 -0.91 -28.52 -19.51
CA GLU A 88 -0.74 -29.26 -20.76
C GLU A 88 -1.99 -30.14 -20.98
N GLY A 89 -2.57 -30.03 -22.18
CA GLY A 89 -3.60 -30.95 -22.67
C GLY A 89 -2.97 -32.09 -23.45
#